data_AF-A0A9C7TBL8-F1
#
_entry.id   AF-A0A9C7TBL8-F1
#
_cell.length_a   1.000
_cell.length_b   1.000
_cell.length_c   1.000
_cell.angle_alpha   90.00
_cell.angle_beta   90.00
_cell.angle_gamma   90.00
#
_symmetry.space_group_name_H-M   'P 1'
#
loop_
_entity.id
_entity.type
_entity.pdbx_description
1 polymer ?
#
loop_
_entity_poly.entity_id
_entity_poly.type
_entity_poly.pdbx_seq_one_letter_code
_entity_poly.pdbx_strand_id
1 'polypeptide(L)'
;MPWDIRLVQGEDSVKFEGRAEISYSDPATGRRCGLRFEKTMVGYRGTSVLEMRYRIENFGKQEARFMLAVHGRIGVGGGWDQGDYFYAPGDSCRLYYTNWPSVLERGVEPPCWLEWPLKEATDYRPLDSNYHIFVYVPADWCAVGDEKYKEAVFFVASPVRIGKGTGQMKMGIFMTTKGYVVEPSLTYCGGPEGWTTPGGTVSLGPGETCEFKLYMAAYLGIDRGQVEGLKEARPSFLVLERPEIRRRGEIVTLKGRIALPGFGKLALEHGRKVLYERDVGPGVVEVEEEVRAKAGKLSLKLKDSLGTFVLVEAR
;
A
#
# COMPACT_ATOMS: atom_id res chain seq x y z
N MET A 1 6.07 20.35 15.27
CA MET A 1 7.52 20.22 15.02
C MET A 1 7.81 20.80 13.64
N PRO A 2 8.72 21.76 13.51
CA PRO A 2 9.16 22.21 12.19
C PRO A 2 9.91 21.08 11.49
N TRP A 3 9.65 20.91 10.20
CA TRP A 3 10.41 20.01 9.32
C TRP A 3 11.40 20.85 8.52
N ASP A 4 12.64 20.40 8.43
CA ASP A 4 13.56 20.87 7.40
C ASP A 4 13.15 20.24 6.07
N ILE A 5 12.81 21.07 5.10
CA ILE A 5 12.12 20.67 3.89
C ILE A 5 12.90 21.14 2.67
N ARG A 6 13.08 20.22 1.71
CA ARG A 6 13.66 20.52 0.41
C ARG A 6 12.80 19.94 -0.71
N LEU A 7 12.62 20.75 -1.76
CA LEU A 7 12.09 20.31 -3.04
C LEU A 7 13.25 20.07 -4.01
N VAL A 8 13.23 18.93 -4.70
CA VAL A 8 14.17 18.58 -5.76
C VAL A 8 13.37 18.22 -7.01
N GLN A 9 13.55 18.99 -8.07
CA GLN A 9 12.92 18.74 -9.36
C GLN A 9 13.92 18.03 -10.28
N GLY A 10 13.54 16.87 -10.79
CA GLY A 10 14.23 16.17 -11.87
C GLY A 10 13.45 16.26 -13.18
N GLU A 11 14.01 15.67 -14.23
CA GLU A 11 13.37 15.63 -15.56
C GLU A 11 12.05 14.83 -15.54
N ASP A 12 12.06 13.66 -14.89
CA ASP A 12 10.95 12.71 -14.88
C ASP A 12 10.30 12.53 -13.50
N SER A 13 10.72 13.30 -12.49
CA SER A 13 10.16 13.19 -11.15
C SER A 13 10.28 14.47 -10.35
N VAL A 14 9.38 14.62 -9.37
CA VAL A 14 9.46 15.65 -8.34
C VAL A 14 9.59 14.97 -6.99
N LYS A 15 10.59 15.38 -6.22
CA LYS A 15 10.92 14.81 -4.92
C LYS A 15 10.81 15.87 -3.83
N PHE A 16 10.07 15.55 -2.77
CA PHE A 16 10.01 16.32 -1.54
C PHE A 16 10.74 15.53 -0.45
N GLU A 17 11.72 16.16 0.19
CA GLU A 17 12.48 15.58 1.29
C GLU A 17 12.19 16.39 2.55
N GLY A 18 11.81 15.69 3.62
CA GLY A 18 11.58 16.26 4.93
C GLY A 18 12.43 15.54 5.97
N ARG A 19 13.07 16.30 6.86
CA ARG A 19 13.72 15.78 8.06
C ARG A 19 13.24 16.51 9.31
N ALA A 20 13.02 15.79 10.39
CA ALA A 20 12.72 16.34 11.70
C ALA A 20 13.43 15.55 12.80
N GLU A 21 13.90 16.24 13.83
CA GLU A 21 14.43 15.62 15.04
C GLU A 21 13.54 15.99 16.22
N ILE A 22 13.20 14.98 17.04
CA ILE A 22 12.39 15.16 18.24
C ILE A 22 13.09 14.54 19.42
N SER A 23 13.15 15.30 20.51
CA SER A 23 13.39 14.77 21.85
C SER A 23 12.09 14.78 22.63
N TYR A 24 11.77 13.67 23.29
CA TYR A 24 10.54 13.53 24.09
C TYR A 24 10.82 12.65 25.30
N SER A 25 9.94 12.74 26.30
CA SER A 25 9.91 11.77 27.39
C SER A 25 8.96 10.66 27.00
N ASP A 26 9.46 9.43 26.95
CA ASP A 26 8.66 8.24 26.70
C ASP A 26 7.50 8.16 27.74
N PRO A 27 6.23 8.18 27.32
CA PRO A 27 5.08 8.24 28.23
C PRO A 27 4.96 7.07 29.20
N ALA A 28 5.48 5.89 28.87
CA ALA A 28 5.35 4.70 29.71
C ALA A 28 6.54 4.49 30.66
N THR A 29 7.70 5.09 30.40
CA THR A 29 8.90 4.94 31.24
C THR A 29 9.47 6.25 31.80
N GLY A 30 9.02 7.39 31.29
CA GLY A 30 9.57 8.72 31.61
C GLY A 30 10.97 8.99 31.06
N ARG A 31 11.57 8.03 30.33
CA ARG A 31 12.94 8.15 29.80
C ARG A 31 12.99 9.18 28.69
N ARG A 32 14.05 9.98 28.66
CA ARG A 32 14.29 10.92 27.56
C ARG A 32 14.83 10.18 26.34
N CYS A 33 14.09 10.25 25.25
CA CYS A 33 14.37 9.59 23.98
C CYS A 33 14.59 10.63 22.87
N GLY A 34 15.28 10.22 21.80
CA GLY A 34 15.57 11.06 20.63
C GLY A 34 15.33 10.30 19.34
N LEU A 35 14.44 10.80 18.48
CA LEU A 35 14.13 10.20 17.19
C LEU A 35 14.33 11.20 16.05
N ARG A 36 14.97 10.74 14.98
CA ARG A 36 15.09 11.47 13.72
C ARG A 36 14.15 10.83 12.72
N PHE A 37 13.28 11.62 12.15
CA PHE A 37 12.34 11.24 11.10
C PHE A 37 12.83 11.81 9.78
N GLU A 38 12.93 10.95 8.78
CA GLU A 38 13.18 11.33 7.40
C GLU A 38 12.05 10.77 6.53
N LYS A 39 11.42 11.65 5.75
CA LYS A 39 10.37 11.30 4.80
C LYS A 39 10.76 11.84 3.44
N THR A 40 10.73 10.98 2.44
CA THR A 40 10.86 11.37 1.03
C THR A 40 9.56 11.04 0.31
N MET A 41 8.97 11.99 -0.40
CA MET A 41 7.85 11.75 -1.30
C MET A 41 8.30 11.97 -2.74
N VAL A 42 8.02 11.03 -3.64
CA VAL A 42 8.40 11.09 -5.06
C VAL A 42 7.16 10.92 -5.91
N GLY A 43 6.83 11.95 -6.69
CA GLY A 43 5.87 11.85 -7.79
C GLY A 43 6.63 11.64 -9.10
N TYR A 44 6.16 10.69 -9.91
CA TYR A 44 6.77 10.36 -11.19
C TYR A 44 5.93 10.87 -12.35
N ARG A 45 6.57 11.35 -13.41
CA ARG A 45 5.87 11.75 -14.63
C ARG A 45 5.24 10.54 -15.31
N GLY A 46 4.03 10.71 -15.84
CA GLY A 46 3.35 9.68 -16.63
C GLY A 46 2.64 8.58 -15.82
N THR A 47 2.54 8.70 -14.49
CA THR A 47 1.84 7.75 -13.63
C THR A 47 1.18 8.44 -12.45
N SER A 48 0.16 7.81 -11.86
CA SER A 48 -0.50 8.27 -10.62
C SER A 48 0.26 7.87 -9.35
N VAL A 49 1.36 7.11 -9.46
CA VAL A 49 2.10 6.59 -8.30
C VAL A 49 2.81 7.69 -7.53
N LEU A 50 2.53 7.76 -6.23
CA LEU A 50 3.29 8.50 -5.23
C LEU A 50 4.08 7.53 -4.36
N GLU A 51 5.41 7.55 -4.45
CA GLU A 51 6.28 6.79 -3.54
C GLU A 51 6.59 7.62 -2.29
N MET A 52 6.36 7.06 -1.11
CA MET A 52 6.71 7.65 0.17
C MET A 52 7.73 6.75 0.88
N ARG A 53 8.95 7.24 1.07
CA ARG A 53 10.03 6.53 1.79
C ARG A 53 10.09 7.09 3.21
N TYR A 54 10.14 6.18 4.18
CA TYR A 54 10.25 6.51 5.59
C TYR A 54 11.53 5.91 6.16
N ARG A 55 12.28 6.73 6.90
CA ARG A 55 13.39 6.30 7.73
C ARG A 55 13.26 6.98 9.09
N ILE A 56 13.25 6.19 10.16
CA ILE A 56 13.19 6.67 11.53
C ILE A 56 14.40 6.12 12.26
N GLU A 57 15.19 6.97 12.88
CA GLU A 57 16.42 6.60 13.56
C GLU A 57 16.34 7.00 15.02
N ASN A 58 16.77 6.11 15.92
CA ASN A 58 17.05 6.49 17.29
C ASN A 58 18.47 7.07 17.40
N PHE A 59 18.57 8.40 17.44
CA PHE A 59 19.85 9.09 17.65
C PHE A 59 20.20 9.25 19.14
N GLY A 60 19.31 8.83 20.04
CA GLY A 60 19.50 8.87 21.49
C GLY A 60 20.42 7.77 22.01
N LYS A 61 20.73 7.83 23.31
CA LYS A 61 21.56 6.85 24.03
C LYS A 61 20.77 5.70 24.67
N GLN A 62 19.44 5.79 24.64
CA GLN A 62 18.51 4.85 25.28
C GLN A 62 17.56 4.32 24.23
N GLU A 63 16.92 3.18 24.51
CA GLU A 63 15.81 2.70 23.68
C GLU A 63 14.73 3.78 23.53
N ALA A 64 14.19 3.92 22.31
CA ALA A 64 13.14 4.86 21.98
C ALA A 64 11.94 4.12 21.42
N ARG A 65 10.74 4.42 21.95
CA ARG A 65 9.48 3.85 21.49
C ARG A 65 8.61 4.88 20.79
N PHE A 66 7.96 4.50 19.71
CA PHE A 66 7.06 5.41 18.99
C PHE A 66 5.85 4.69 18.42
N MET A 67 4.82 5.47 18.12
CA MET A 67 3.68 5.06 17.30
C MET A 67 3.84 5.67 15.92
N LEU A 68 3.47 4.94 14.88
CA LEU A 68 3.49 5.45 13.52
C LEU A 68 2.23 5.07 12.78
N ALA A 69 1.54 6.10 12.29
CA ALA A 69 0.41 6.03 11.39
C ALA A 69 0.62 7.01 10.24
N VAL A 70 0.26 6.61 9.02
CA VAL A 70 0.23 7.48 7.85
C VAL A 70 -1.24 7.77 7.54
N HIS A 71 -1.72 8.96 7.86
CA HIS A 71 -3.12 9.31 7.62
C HIS A 71 -3.34 9.84 6.20
N GLY A 72 -4.30 9.27 5.48
CA GLY A 72 -4.77 9.75 4.18
C GLY A 72 -6.29 9.76 4.09
N ARG A 73 -6.90 10.91 3.77
CA ARG A 73 -8.32 10.99 3.41
C ARG A 73 -8.45 10.87 1.90
N ILE A 74 -9.18 9.86 1.41
CA ILE A 74 -9.09 9.41 0.01
C ILE A 74 -10.45 9.33 -0.65
N GLY A 75 -10.91 10.37 -1.34
CA GLY A 75 -12.09 10.24 -2.23
C GLY A 75 -11.68 9.62 -3.56
N VAL A 76 -12.34 8.54 -3.97
CA VAL A 76 -12.16 7.87 -5.27
C VAL A 76 -13.33 8.29 -6.18
N GLY A 77 -13.17 8.39 -7.51
CA GLY A 77 -14.27 8.80 -8.41
C GLY A 77 -14.76 10.25 -8.27
N GLY A 78 -14.09 11.08 -7.46
CA GLY A 78 -14.49 12.47 -7.20
C GLY A 78 -15.55 12.65 -6.11
N GLY A 79 -15.94 11.59 -5.40
CA GLY A 79 -16.97 11.61 -4.35
C GLY A 79 -16.87 10.45 -3.37
N TRP A 80 -17.91 10.27 -2.55
CA TRP A 80 -18.12 9.06 -1.76
C TRP A 80 -19.53 8.57 -2.08
N ASP A 81 -19.63 7.58 -2.96
CA ASP A 81 -20.91 7.13 -3.51
C ASP A 81 -21.32 5.79 -2.92
N GLN A 82 -22.62 5.47 -3.04
CA GLN A 82 -23.10 4.15 -2.67
C GLN A 82 -22.43 3.08 -3.56
N GLY A 83 -21.76 2.10 -2.93
CA GLY A 83 -21.01 1.07 -3.63
C GLY A 83 -19.50 1.15 -3.42
N ASP A 84 -19.00 2.25 -2.85
CA ASP A 84 -17.60 2.35 -2.44
C ASP A 84 -17.23 1.28 -1.42
N TYR A 85 -15.97 0.87 -1.45
CA TYR A 85 -15.49 -0.20 -0.61
C TYR A 85 -14.07 0.03 -0.11
N PHE A 86 -13.76 -0.60 1.02
CA PHE A 86 -12.40 -0.81 1.48
C PHE A 86 -12.08 -2.30 1.44
N TYR A 87 -10.88 -2.64 0.99
CA TYR A 87 -10.36 -3.99 0.99
C TYR A 87 -8.92 -4.03 1.49
N ALA A 88 -8.62 -5.02 2.32
CA ALA A 88 -7.26 -5.41 2.65
C ALA A 88 -7.20 -6.95 2.71
N PRO A 89 -6.13 -7.58 2.21
CA PRO A 89 -5.95 -9.02 2.32
C PRO A 89 -5.67 -9.38 3.79
N GLY A 90 -6.46 -10.30 4.33
CA GLY A 90 -6.31 -10.75 5.71
C GLY A 90 -7.49 -11.63 6.10
N ASP A 91 -7.36 -12.31 7.23
CA ASP A 91 -8.40 -13.14 7.84
C ASP A 91 -8.89 -12.55 9.18
N SER A 92 -8.18 -11.56 9.70
CA SER A 92 -8.40 -10.96 11.00
C SER A 92 -8.13 -9.47 10.99
N CYS A 93 -8.83 -8.77 11.88
CA CYS A 93 -8.61 -7.34 12.10
C CYS A 93 -8.61 -7.03 13.60
N ARG A 94 -7.86 -6.00 13.97
CA ARG A 94 -7.96 -5.39 15.29
C ARG A 94 -9.00 -4.28 15.22
N LEU A 95 -10.13 -4.46 15.88
CA LEU A 95 -11.09 -3.39 16.12
C LEU A 95 -10.55 -2.50 17.23
N TYR A 96 -10.27 -1.24 16.90
CA TYR A 96 -9.76 -0.26 17.84
C TYR A 96 -10.90 0.51 18.53
N TYR A 97 -11.87 0.99 17.75
CA TYR A 97 -13.01 1.76 18.24
C TYR A 97 -14.20 1.62 17.30
N THR A 98 -15.42 1.69 17.84
CA THR A 98 -16.65 1.77 17.05
C THR A 98 -17.79 2.38 17.87
N ASN A 99 -18.72 3.06 17.20
CA ASN A 99 -20.05 3.36 17.73
C ASN A 99 -21.17 2.75 16.86
N TRP A 100 -20.82 1.79 16.00
CA TRP A 100 -21.74 1.21 15.03
C TRP A 100 -22.70 0.21 15.71
N PRO A 101 -24.03 0.40 15.62
CA PRO A 101 -24.99 -0.39 16.40
C PRO A 101 -24.88 -1.90 16.18
N SER A 102 -24.77 -2.36 14.94
CA SER A 102 -24.63 -3.79 14.63
C SER A 102 -23.37 -4.41 15.22
N VAL A 103 -22.31 -3.63 15.49
CA VAL A 103 -21.14 -4.13 16.19
C VAL A 103 -21.39 -4.20 17.70
N LEU A 104 -22.02 -3.18 18.28
CA LEU A 104 -22.33 -3.12 19.71
C LEU A 104 -23.37 -4.17 20.13
N GLU A 105 -24.39 -4.42 19.30
CA GLU A 105 -25.44 -5.43 19.55
C GLU A 105 -24.89 -6.86 19.59
N ARG A 106 -23.70 -7.10 19.01
CA ARG A 106 -22.98 -8.38 19.12
C ARG A 106 -22.25 -8.55 20.46
N GLY A 107 -22.29 -7.55 21.35
CA GLY A 107 -21.56 -7.58 22.63
C GLY A 107 -20.04 -7.43 22.48
N VAL A 108 -19.58 -6.84 21.37
CA VAL A 108 -18.16 -6.64 21.11
C VAL A 108 -17.65 -5.42 21.88
N GLU A 109 -16.64 -5.61 22.72
CA GLU A 109 -15.96 -4.55 23.46
C GLU A 109 -14.56 -4.26 22.85
N PRO A 110 -14.35 -3.12 22.17
CA PRO A 110 -13.03 -2.71 21.70
C PRO A 110 -12.11 -2.29 22.87
N PRO A 111 -10.76 -2.41 22.72
CA PRO A 111 -10.07 -2.92 21.55
C PRO A 111 -10.00 -4.46 21.56
N CYS A 112 -10.36 -5.10 20.45
CA CYS A 112 -10.44 -6.57 20.35
C CYS A 112 -10.03 -7.08 18.96
N TRP A 113 -9.78 -8.38 18.86
CA TRP A 113 -9.54 -9.06 17.58
C TRP A 113 -10.85 -9.66 17.08
N LEU A 114 -11.12 -9.48 15.79
CA LEU A 114 -12.28 -10.03 15.09
C LEU A 114 -11.84 -10.70 13.79
N GLU A 115 -12.70 -11.57 13.27
CA GLU A 115 -12.60 -12.06 11.89
C GLU A 115 -12.73 -10.89 10.91
N TRP A 116 -12.00 -10.97 9.80
CA TRP A 116 -12.05 -10.02 8.69
C TRP A 116 -12.56 -10.75 7.44
N PRO A 117 -13.46 -10.16 6.63
CA PRO A 117 -13.92 -8.77 6.65
C PRO A 117 -15.07 -8.43 7.62
N LEU A 118 -15.10 -7.18 8.09
CA LEU A 118 -16.27 -6.58 8.75
C LEU A 118 -17.07 -5.76 7.74
N LYS A 119 -18.34 -6.09 7.53
CA LYS A 119 -19.22 -5.38 6.58
C LYS A 119 -19.29 -3.88 6.86
N GLU A 120 -19.30 -3.51 8.13
CA GLU A 120 -19.33 -2.12 8.58
C GLU A 120 -18.05 -1.34 8.20
N ALA A 121 -16.94 -2.02 7.93
CA ALA A 121 -15.67 -1.41 7.57
C ALA A 121 -15.30 -1.61 6.09
N THR A 122 -15.93 -2.55 5.38
CA THR A 122 -15.67 -2.80 3.96
C THR A 122 -16.68 -2.17 3.02
N ASP A 123 -17.96 -2.04 3.41
CA ASP A 123 -19.03 -1.60 2.52
C ASP A 123 -19.51 -0.20 2.89
N TYR A 124 -19.18 0.82 2.08
CA TYR A 124 -19.72 2.15 2.33
C TYR A 124 -21.17 2.26 1.91
N ARG A 125 -21.96 2.86 2.80
CA ARG A 125 -23.28 3.35 2.49
C ARG A 125 -23.46 4.70 3.21
N PRO A 126 -23.96 5.73 2.52
CA PRO A 126 -24.33 6.96 3.20
C PRO A 126 -25.45 6.67 4.21
N LEU A 127 -25.30 7.19 5.42
CA LEU A 127 -26.28 7.04 6.51
C LEU A 127 -26.53 8.42 7.14
N ASP A 128 -27.76 8.65 7.59
CA ASP A 128 -28.16 9.94 8.20
C ASP A 128 -27.53 10.17 9.58
N SER A 129 -27.06 9.11 10.24
CA SER A 129 -26.40 9.15 11.54
C SER A 129 -24.88 9.17 11.40
N ASN A 130 -24.18 9.64 12.44
CA ASN A 130 -22.71 9.71 12.45
C ASN A 130 -22.10 8.45 13.08
N TYR A 131 -22.03 7.37 12.30
CA TYR A 131 -21.37 6.13 12.72
C TYR A 131 -19.92 6.09 12.26
N HIS A 132 -19.09 5.44 13.08
CA HIS A 132 -17.66 5.31 12.94
C HIS A 132 -17.23 3.91 13.31
N ILE A 133 -16.29 3.38 12.54
CA ILE A 133 -15.56 2.17 12.87
C ILE A 133 -14.10 2.36 12.52
N PHE A 134 -13.23 1.94 13.43
CA PHE A 134 -11.78 1.97 13.23
C PHE A 134 -11.20 0.58 13.41
N VAL A 135 -10.69 0.02 12.32
CA VAL A 135 -10.02 -1.28 12.32
C VAL A 135 -8.63 -1.20 11.70
N TYR A 136 -7.78 -2.13 12.08
CA TYR A 136 -6.47 -2.37 11.47
C TYR A 136 -6.37 -3.82 10.98
N VAL A 137 -6.06 -4.01 9.70
CA VAL A 137 -5.84 -5.33 9.10
C VAL A 137 -4.33 -5.57 8.94
N PRO A 138 -3.74 -6.65 9.47
CA PRO A 138 -2.33 -6.96 9.27
C PRO A 138 -2.07 -7.36 7.80
N ALA A 139 -1.66 -6.38 6.97
CA ALA A 139 -1.60 -6.52 5.53
C ALA A 139 -0.55 -5.60 4.92
N ASP A 140 0.09 -6.04 3.85
CA ASP A 140 1.08 -5.25 3.11
C ASP A 140 0.45 -4.34 2.05
N TRP A 141 -0.84 -4.48 1.76
CA TRP A 141 -1.55 -3.57 0.87
C TRP A 141 -3.03 -3.42 1.25
N CYS A 142 -3.66 -2.35 0.81
CA CYS A 142 -5.12 -2.19 0.85
C CYS A 142 -5.58 -1.37 -0.35
N ALA A 143 -6.89 -1.37 -0.59
CA ALA A 143 -7.53 -0.56 -1.61
C ALA A 143 -8.77 0.13 -1.05
N VAL A 144 -9.00 1.37 -1.49
CA VAL A 144 -10.32 2.00 -1.46
C VAL A 144 -10.78 2.07 -2.90
N GLY A 145 -11.98 1.59 -3.20
CA GLY A 145 -12.51 1.57 -4.55
C GLY A 145 -13.90 2.16 -4.65
N ASP A 146 -14.21 2.57 -5.87
CA ASP A 146 -15.50 3.08 -6.32
C ASP A 146 -16.03 2.11 -7.38
N GLU A 147 -17.06 1.35 -7.01
CA GLU A 147 -17.63 0.32 -7.87
C GLU A 147 -18.35 0.90 -9.10
N LYS A 148 -18.90 2.11 -8.97
CA LYS A 148 -19.69 2.77 -10.02
C LYS A 148 -18.80 3.24 -11.17
N TYR A 149 -17.66 3.85 -10.85
CA TYR A 149 -16.70 4.34 -11.84
C TYR A 149 -15.59 3.33 -12.16
N LYS A 150 -15.53 2.20 -11.43
CA LYS A 150 -14.48 1.18 -11.54
C LYS A 150 -13.10 1.78 -11.34
N GLU A 151 -12.96 2.58 -10.30
CA GLU A 151 -11.70 3.21 -9.92
C GLU A 151 -11.27 2.68 -8.55
N ALA A 152 -9.96 2.58 -8.34
CA ALA A 152 -9.44 2.16 -7.03
C ALA A 152 -8.10 2.84 -6.73
N VAL A 153 -7.93 3.26 -5.47
CA VAL A 153 -6.68 3.75 -4.93
C VAL A 153 -6.08 2.67 -4.04
N PHE A 154 -4.88 2.22 -4.41
CA PHE A 154 -4.13 1.22 -3.67
C PHE A 154 -3.06 1.88 -2.80
N PHE A 155 -2.90 1.33 -1.60
CA PHE A 155 -1.73 1.55 -0.75
C PHE A 155 -0.95 0.25 -0.71
N VAL A 156 0.33 0.28 -1.07
CA VAL A 156 1.21 -0.90 -1.09
C VAL A 156 2.47 -0.59 -0.29
N ALA A 157 2.75 -1.37 0.74
CA ALA A 157 3.94 -1.25 1.56
C ALA A 157 5.08 -2.13 1.04
N SER A 158 6.31 -1.66 1.18
CA SER A 158 7.48 -2.54 1.12
C SER A 158 7.63 -3.30 2.44
N PRO A 159 8.44 -4.37 2.48
CA PRO A 159 8.85 -4.98 3.73
C PRO A 159 9.37 -3.92 4.72
N VAL A 160 8.90 -3.98 5.96
CA VAL A 160 9.31 -3.08 7.03
C VAL A 160 10.54 -3.65 7.74
N ARG A 161 11.60 -2.85 7.87
CA ARG A 161 12.78 -3.19 8.67
C ARG A 161 12.74 -2.40 9.96
N ILE A 162 13.05 -3.04 11.09
CA ILE A 162 13.12 -2.43 12.42
C ILE A 162 14.36 -2.96 13.11
N GLY A 163 15.42 -2.16 13.19
CA GLY A 163 16.74 -2.62 13.63
C GLY A 163 17.21 -3.79 12.78
N LYS A 164 17.50 -4.93 13.42
CA LYS A 164 17.84 -6.20 12.74
C LYS A 164 16.62 -7.07 12.39
N GLY A 165 15.43 -6.70 12.83
CA GLY A 165 14.20 -7.46 12.64
C GLY A 165 13.34 -6.99 11.47
N THR A 166 12.25 -7.71 11.23
CA THR A 166 11.20 -7.34 10.28
C THR A 166 9.94 -6.89 11.02
N GLY A 167 9.30 -5.84 10.51
CA GLY A 167 7.98 -5.40 10.95
C GLY A 167 6.89 -5.84 9.96
N GLN A 168 5.64 -5.72 10.38
CA GLN A 168 4.47 -5.91 9.53
C GLN A 168 3.69 -4.61 9.46
N MET A 169 3.27 -4.22 8.26
CA MET A 169 2.35 -3.10 8.07
C MET A 169 0.92 -3.49 8.50
N LYS A 170 0.16 -2.52 8.99
CA LYS A 170 -1.25 -2.65 9.33
C LYS A 170 -2.02 -1.67 8.48
N MET A 171 -2.93 -2.14 7.66
CA MET A 171 -3.81 -1.28 6.88
C MET A 171 -5.00 -0.88 7.72
N GLY A 172 -4.90 0.30 8.31
CA GLY A 172 -5.96 0.92 9.07
C GLY A 172 -7.03 1.53 8.18
N ILE A 173 -8.28 1.45 8.62
CA ILE A 173 -9.38 2.20 8.03
C ILE A 173 -10.25 2.77 9.14
N PHE A 174 -10.38 4.08 9.15
CA PHE A 174 -11.40 4.79 9.90
C PHE A 174 -12.52 5.14 8.92
N MET A 175 -13.58 4.33 8.92
CA MET A 175 -14.77 4.60 8.13
C MET A 175 -15.74 5.43 8.96
N THR A 176 -16.20 6.51 8.35
CA THR A 176 -17.32 7.33 8.84
C THR A 176 -18.46 7.25 7.83
N THR A 177 -19.66 7.66 8.22
CA THR A 177 -20.79 7.82 7.28
C THR A 177 -20.60 8.94 6.25
N LYS A 178 -19.45 9.64 6.28
CA LYS A 178 -19.06 10.73 5.36
C LYS A 178 -17.78 10.41 4.57
N GLY A 179 -17.30 9.17 4.63
CA GLY A 179 -16.15 8.68 3.88
C GLY A 179 -15.10 8.00 4.75
N TYR A 180 -13.96 7.72 4.11
CA TYR A 180 -12.89 6.90 4.64
C TYR A 180 -11.62 7.70 4.94
N VAL A 181 -10.92 7.30 6.00
CA VAL A 181 -9.53 7.66 6.24
C VAL A 181 -8.73 6.36 6.28
N VAL A 182 -7.83 6.21 5.31
CA VAL A 182 -6.90 5.08 5.26
C VAL A 182 -5.70 5.43 6.11
N GLU A 183 -5.26 4.48 6.91
CA GLU A 183 -4.18 4.65 7.88
C GLU A 183 -3.20 3.48 7.89
N PRO A 184 -2.29 3.37 6.90
CA PRO A 184 -1.19 2.42 6.97
C PRO A 184 -0.33 2.74 8.20
N SER A 185 -0.16 1.75 9.06
CA SER A 185 0.37 1.93 10.41
C SER A 185 1.34 0.81 10.79
N LEU A 186 2.29 1.11 11.68
CA LEU A 186 3.12 0.10 12.33
C LEU A 186 2.55 -0.34 13.68
N THR A 187 1.52 0.33 14.18
CA THR A 187 0.89 0.10 15.50
C THR A 187 -0.62 -0.10 15.40
N TYR A 188 -1.20 -0.89 16.31
CA TYR A 188 -2.64 -1.20 16.32
C TYR A 188 -3.50 -0.20 17.10
N CYS A 189 -2.90 0.88 17.60
CA CYS A 189 -3.58 1.86 18.45
C CYS A 189 -2.95 3.25 18.26
N GLY A 190 -3.79 4.26 18.45
CA GLY A 190 -3.36 5.60 18.83
C GLY A 190 -3.55 5.80 20.34
N GLY A 191 -3.02 6.90 20.88
CA GLY A 191 -3.34 7.32 22.26
C GLY A 191 -2.45 6.76 23.38
N PRO A 192 -2.62 7.25 24.63
CA PRO A 192 -1.74 6.95 25.76
C PRO A 192 -1.64 5.47 26.14
N GLU A 193 -2.75 4.73 26.08
CA GLU A 193 -2.85 3.31 26.42
C GLU A 193 -1.99 2.42 25.52
N GLY A 194 -1.72 2.88 24.28
CA GLY A 194 -0.89 2.15 23.34
C GLY A 194 0.57 2.00 23.77
N TRP A 195 1.06 2.91 24.62
CA TRP A 195 2.46 2.94 25.07
C TRP A 195 2.84 1.76 25.97
N THR A 196 1.84 1.14 26.60
CA THR A 196 2.00 -0.04 27.46
C THR A 196 1.41 -1.31 26.83
N THR A 197 0.75 -1.19 25.69
CA THR A 197 0.06 -2.31 25.04
C THR A 197 0.98 -3.05 24.07
N PRO A 198 1.05 -4.38 24.10
CA PRO A 198 1.78 -5.16 23.09
C PRO A 198 1.32 -4.83 21.67
N GLY A 199 2.27 -4.53 20.77
CA GLY A 199 1.98 -4.10 19.40
C GLY A 199 1.46 -2.65 19.27
N GLY A 200 1.42 -1.91 20.38
CA GLY A 200 1.03 -0.50 20.42
C GLY A 200 2.18 0.48 20.21
N THR A 201 3.43 0.01 20.21
CA THR A 201 4.61 0.82 19.89
C THR A 201 5.62 0.02 19.06
N VAL A 202 6.46 0.75 18.33
CA VAL A 202 7.70 0.26 17.73
C VAL A 202 8.86 0.70 18.62
N SER A 203 9.80 -0.21 18.89
CA SER A 203 10.98 0.06 19.71
C SER A 203 12.24 0.06 18.85
N LEU A 204 13.14 1.01 19.09
CA LEU A 204 14.46 1.09 18.46
C LEU A 204 15.53 1.24 19.54
N GLY A 205 16.53 0.37 19.51
CA GLY A 205 17.75 0.55 20.29
C GLY A 205 18.59 1.73 19.80
N PRO A 206 19.60 2.17 20.57
CA PRO A 206 20.48 3.26 20.16
C PRO A 206 21.13 3.00 18.80
N GLY A 207 20.99 3.94 17.86
CA GLY A 207 21.52 3.86 16.49
C GLY A 207 20.74 2.94 15.54
N GLU A 208 19.66 2.30 15.99
CA GLU A 208 18.81 1.48 15.13
C GLU A 208 17.86 2.34 14.28
N THR A 209 17.46 1.77 13.14
CA THR A 209 16.51 2.40 12.22
C THR A 209 15.28 1.56 11.94
N CYS A 210 14.16 2.25 11.70
CA CYS A 210 12.99 1.70 11.06
C CYS A 210 12.87 2.25 9.64
N GLU A 211 12.75 1.37 8.65
CA GLU A 211 12.75 1.74 7.23
C GLU A 211 11.68 0.99 6.46
N PHE A 212 10.91 1.72 5.66
CA PHE A 212 9.92 1.16 4.74
C PHE A 212 9.54 2.17 3.67
N LYS A 213 8.83 1.69 2.66
CA LYS A 213 8.18 2.50 1.63
C LYS A 213 6.69 2.23 1.64
N LEU A 214 5.92 3.25 1.30
CA LEU A 214 4.50 3.17 1.04
C LEU A 214 4.26 3.78 -0.33
N TYR A 215 3.56 3.06 -1.19
CA TYR A 215 3.18 3.52 -2.51
C TYR A 215 1.69 3.76 -2.52
N MET A 216 1.27 4.92 -3.02
CA MET A 216 -0.14 5.23 -3.27
C MET A 216 -0.34 5.35 -4.77
N ALA A 217 -1.29 4.61 -5.34
CA ALA A 217 -1.50 4.57 -6.78
C ALA A 217 -2.99 4.46 -7.11
N ALA A 218 -3.45 5.26 -8.07
CA ALA A 218 -4.81 5.21 -8.58
C ALA A 218 -4.87 4.39 -9.86
N TYR A 219 -5.88 3.52 -9.96
CA TYR A 219 -6.13 2.62 -11.08
C TYR A 219 -7.52 2.84 -11.64
N LEU A 220 -7.63 2.71 -12.97
CA LEU A 220 -8.88 2.82 -13.73
C LEU A 220 -9.31 1.45 -14.25
N GLY A 221 -10.62 1.23 -14.38
CA GLY A 221 -11.21 -0.01 -14.91
C GLY A 221 -11.07 -1.21 -13.98
N ILE A 222 -10.97 -0.98 -12.67
CA ILE A 222 -10.86 -2.02 -11.64
C ILE A 222 -12.13 -2.04 -10.79
N ASP A 223 -12.86 -3.16 -10.84
CA ASP A 223 -14.01 -3.42 -9.98
C ASP A 223 -13.64 -4.15 -8.70
N ARG A 224 -14.57 -4.19 -7.73
CA ARG A 224 -14.37 -4.84 -6.44
C ARG A 224 -13.99 -6.31 -6.57
N GLY A 225 -14.62 -7.04 -7.48
CA GLY A 225 -14.34 -8.47 -7.69
C GLY A 225 -12.88 -8.70 -8.14
N GLN A 226 -12.36 -7.81 -8.99
CA GLN A 226 -10.96 -7.83 -9.41
C GLN A 226 -10.00 -7.50 -8.26
N VAL A 227 -10.36 -6.59 -7.35
CA VAL A 227 -9.56 -6.28 -6.14
C VAL A 227 -9.54 -7.46 -5.17
N GLU A 228 -10.70 -8.03 -4.85
CA GLU A 228 -10.82 -9.16 -3.94
C GLU A 228 -10.13 -10.43 -4.49
N GLY A 229 -10.17 -10.61 -5.81
CA GLY A 229 -9.55 -11.73 -6.52
C GLY A 229 -8.09 -11.52 -6.93
N LEU A 230 -7.49 -10.38 -6.57
CA LEU A 230 -6.17 -9.94 -7.03
C LEU A 230 -5.08 -10.96 -6.69
N LYS A 231 -4.20 -11.27 -7.65
CA LYS A 231 -3.11 -12.24 -7.44
C LYS A 231 -1.90 -11.60 -6.79
N GLU A 232 -1.65 -10.34 -7.09
CA GLU A 232 -0.54 -9.57 -6.53
C GLU A 232 -0.77 -8.07 -6.70
N ALA A 233 -0.51 -7.30 -5.64
CA ALA A 233 -0.39 -5.85 -5.70
C ALA A 233 1.10 -5.47 -5.70
N ARG A 234 1.55 -4.78 -6.75
CA ARG A 234 2.89 -4.20 -6.82
C ARG A 234 2.78 -2.67 -6.87
N PRO A 235 3.84 -1.94 -6.46
CA PRO A 235 3.87 -0.48 -6.53
C PRO A 235 3.49 0.11 -7.89
N SER A 236 3.88 -0.55 -8.98
CA SER A 236 3.71 -0.03 -10.34
C SER A 236 2.63 -0.73 -11.16
N PHE A 237 2.09 -1.84 -10.68
CA PHE A 237 1.07 -2.60 -11.40
C PHE A 237 0.32 -3.56 -10.49
N LEU A 238 -0.86 -3.98 -10.92
CA LEU A 238 -1.64 -5.04 -10.29
C LEU A 238 -1.64 -6.27 -11.19
N VAL A 239 -1.55 -7.46 -10.60
CA VAL A 239 -1.67 -8.74 -11.33
C VAL A 239 -3.07 -9.29 -11.14
N LEU A 240 -3.92 -9.10 -12.14
CA LEU A 240 -5.30 -9.61 -12.14
C LEU A 240 -5.33 -11.09 -12.53
N GLU A 241 -4.53 -11.45 -13.55
CA GLU A 241 -4.21 -12.82 -13.94
C GLU A 241 -2.71 -12.94 -14.13
N ARG A 242 -2.11 -13.99 -13.55
CA ARG A 242 -0.66 -14.21 -13.62
C ARG A 242 -0.22 -14.31 -15.08
N PRO A 243 0.74 -13.48 -15.52
CA PRO A 243 1.30 -13.62 -16.86
C PRO A 243 1.97 -14.98 -17.04
N GLU A 244 1.75 -15.59 -18.19
CA GLU A 244 2.26 -16.89 -18.59
C GLU A 244 2.95 -16.80 -19.94
N ILE A 245 4.03 -17.57 -20.09
CA ILE A 245 4.72 -17.80 -21.36
C ILE A 245 4.59 -19.29 -21.66
N ARG A 246 3.86 -19.65 -22.72
CA ARG A 246 3.72 -21.03 -23.19
C ARG A 246 4.45 -21.20 -24.52
N ARG A 247 5.15 -22.32 -24.68
CA ARG A 247 5.94 -22.63 -25.88
C ARG A 247 5.44 -23.90 -26.55
N ARG A 248 5.25 -23.84 -27.87
CA ARG A 248 4.97 -24.99 -28.74
C ARG A 248 5.87 -24.91 -29.98
N GLY A 249 7.00 -25.60 -29.95
CA GLY A 249 8.05 -25.45 -30.97
C GLY A 249 8.65 -24.03 -30.92
N GLU A 250 8.64 -23.33 -32.05
CA GLU A 250 9.10 -21.93 -32.14
C GLU A 250 7.99 -20.90 -31.83
N ILE A 251 6.75 -21.33 -31.63
CA ILE A 251 5.64 -20.44 -31.29
C ILE A 251 5.61 -20.25 -29.78
N VAL A 252 5.62 -18.99 -29.36
CA VAL A 252 5.47 -18.56 -27.97
C VAL A 252 4.16 -17.80 -27.84
N THR A 253 3.30 -18.26 -26.96
CA THR A 253 2.05 -17.59 -26.61
C THR A 253 2.21 -16.91 -25.26
N LEU A 254 1.91 -15.62 -25.21
CA LEU A 254 1.83 -14.82 -23.99
C LEU A 254 0.36 -14.71 -23.58
N LYS A 255 0.05 -14.96 -22.30
CA LYS A 255 -1.27 -14.74 -21.73
C LYS A 255 -1.16 -14.05 -20.39
N GLY A 256 -2.06 -13.15 -20.05
CA GLY A 256 -2.13 -12.54 -18.72
C GLY A 256 -2.90 -11.24 -18.71
N ARG A 257 -3.20 -10.76 -17.51
CA ARG A 257 -3.98 -9.53 -17.32
C ARG A 257 -3.42 -8.74 -16.15
N ILE A 258 -2.96 -7.53 -16.44
CA ILE A 258 -2.39 -6.62 -15.45
C ILE A 258 -3.16 -5.30 -15.46
N ALA A 259 -3.05 -4.50 -14.40
CA ALA A 259 -3.52 -3.12 -14.41
C ALA A 259 -2.36 -2.18 -14.16
N LEU A 260 -2.37 -1.03 -14.82
CA LEU A 260 -1.32 -0.02 -14.73
C LEU A 260 -1.89 1.31 -14.20
N PRO A 261 -1.17 2.01 -13.30
CA PRO A 261 -1.54 3.34 -12.82
C PRO A 261 -1.05 4.46 -13.76
N GLY A 262 -0.38 4.12 -14.86
CA GLY A 262 0.29 5.04 -15.76
C GLY A 262 0.78 4.39 -17.04
N PHE A 263 1.59 5.13 -17.79
CA PHE A 263 2.19 4.66 -19.03
C PHE A 263 3.43 3.80 -18.78
N GLY A 264 3.64 2.84 -19.66
CA GLY A 264 4.80 1.98 -19.65
C GLY A 264 4.97 1.26 -20.97
N LYS A 265 5.84 0.25 -20.96
CA LYS A 265 6.20 -0.54 -22.13
C LYS A 265 6.36 -1.99 -21.73
N LEU A 266 5.59 -2.86 -22.38
CA LEU A 266 5.73 -4.30 -22.28
C LEU A 266 6.73 -4.79 -23.32
N ALA A 267 7.67 -5.64 -22.93
CA ALA A 267 8.64 -6.23 -23.84
C ALA A 267 8.85 -7.71 -23.55
N LEU A 268 8.78 -8.55 -24.58
CA LEU A 268 9.24 -9.94 -24.52
C LEU A 268 10.68 -10.00 -25.00
N GLU A 269 11.58 -10.43 -24.12
CA GLU A 269 13.00 -10.54 -24.41
C GLU A 269 13.45 -12.01 -24.48
N HIS A 270 14.32 -12.30 -25.44
CA HIS A 270 15.14 -13.52 -25.49
C HIS A 270 16.61 -13.13 -25.36
N GLY A 271 17.17 -13.31 -24.16
CA GLY A 271 18.49 -12.77 -23.83
C GLY A 271 18.50 -11.24 -23.91
N ARG A 272 19.22 -10.67 -24.88
CA ARG A 272 19.27 -9.21 -25.15
C ARG A 272 18.38 -8.77 -26.32
N LYS A 273 17.74 -9.71 -27.02
CA LYS A 273 16.92 -9.42 -28.19
C LYS A 273 15.48 -9.21 -27.76
N VAL A 274 14.91 -8.07 -28.12
CA VAL A 274 13.47 -7.81 -28.00
C VAL A 274 12.77 -8.52 -29.15
N LEU A 275 11.80 -9.37 -28.83
CA LEU A 275 11.00 -10.14 -29.79
C LEU A 275 9.62 -9.51 -30.01
N TYR A 276 9.09 -8.87 -28.98
CA TYR A 276 7.82 -8.15 -28.99
C TYR A 276 7.94 -6.95 -28.07
N GLU A 277 7.33 -5.84 -28.47
CA GLU A 277 7.26 -4.63 -27.67
C GLU A 277 5.92 -3.94 -27.91
N ARG A 278 5.29 -3.43 -26.86
CA ARG A 278 4.05 -2.68 -26.92
C ARG A 278 4.02 -1.58 -25.86
N ASP A 279 3.76 -0.35 -26.29
CA ASP A 279 3.44 0.74 -25.37
C ASP A 279 2.07 0.50 -24.74
N VAL A 280 1.98 0.72 -23.43
CA VAL A 280 0.79 0.47 -22.62
C VAL A 280 0.44 1.69 -21.80
N GLY A 281 -0.85 1.92 -21.60
CA GLY A 281 -1.38 3.06 -20.86
C GLY A 281 -2.03 2.67 -19.53
N PRO A 282 -2.53 3.66 -18.77
CA PRO A 282 -3.25 3.42 -17.54
C PRO A 282 -4.52 2.59 -17.78
N GLY A 283 -4.86 1.75 -16.80
CA GLY A 283 -6.02 0.87 -16.83
C GLY A 283 -5.66 -0.61 -16.98
N VAL A 284 -6.67 -1.43 -17.27
CA VAL A 284 -6.50 -2.87 -17.46
C VAL A 284 -5.88 -3.16 -18.82
N VAL A 285 -4.82 -3.96 -18.81
CA VAL A 285 -4.04 -4.38 -19.96
C VAL A 285 -4.11 -5.89 -20.09
N GLU A 286 -4.68 -6.36 -21.18
CA GLU A 286 -4.67 -7.76 -21.59
C GLU A 286 -3.42 -8.04 -22.43
N VAL A 287 -2.69 -9.09 -22.05
CA VAL A 287 -1.55 -9.61 -22.78
C VAL A 287 -2.02 -10.90 -23.42
N GLU A 288 -2.32 -10.87 -24.72
CA GLU A 288 -2.62 -12.05 -25.51
C GLU A 288 -1.92 -11.91 -26.86
N GLU A 289 -0.77 -12.57 -27.00
CA GLU A 289 0.13 -12.36 -28.14
C GLU A 289 0.80 -13.68 -28.54
N GLU A 290 1.06 -13.83 -29.83
CA GLU A 290 1.84 -14.94 -30.37
C GLU A 290 3.09 -14.43 -31.07
N VAL A 291 4.25 -14.91 -30.63
CA VAL A 291 5.57 -14.45 -31.09
C VAL A 291 6.42 -15.65 -31.46
N ARG A 292 7.23 -15.54 -32.53
CA ARG A 292 8.21 -16.58 -32.87
C ARG A 292 9.51 -16.40 -32.10
N ALA A 293 9.96 -17.44 -31.41
CA ALA A 293 11.21 -17.43 -30.67
C ALA A 293 11.93 -18.78 -30.68
N LYS A 294 13.21 -18.77 -31.04
CA LYS A 294 14.12 -19.92 -30.87
C LYS A 294 14.23 -20.35 -29.40
N ALA A 295 14.54 -21.62 -29.15
CA ALA A 295 14.79 -22.17 -27.82
C ALA A 295 15.75 -21.30 -26.99
N GLY A 296 15.46 -21.19 -25.70
CA GLY A 296 16.19 -20.35 -24.76
C GLY A 296 15.28 -19.50 -23.86
N LYS A 297 15.90 -18.82 -22.91
CA LYS A 297 15.25 -18.08 -21.82
C LYS A 297 14.45 -16.88 -22.36
N LEU A 298 13.16 -16.85 -22.04
CA LEU A 298 12.25 -15.76 -22.34
C LEU A 298 11.87 -15.01 -21.06
N SER A 299 11.73 -13.69 -21.17
CA SER A 299 11.30 -12.84 -20.07
C SER A 299 10.33 -11.80 -20.59
N LEU A 300 9.11 -11.78 -20.05
CA LEU A 300 8.18 -10.68 -20.27
C LEU A 300 8.44 -9.63 -19.20
N LYS A 301 8.74 -8.40 -19.62
CA LYS A 301 9.07 -7.29 -18.74
C LYS A 301 8.11 -6.12 -18.94
N LEU A 302 7.83 -5.42 -17.86
CA LEU A 302 7.20 -4.11 -17.84
C LEU A 302 8.26 -3.08 -17.49
N LYS A 303 8.44 -2.08 -18.35
CA LYS A 303 9.24 -0.89 -18.06
C LYS A 303 8.33 0.32 -17.89
N ASP A 304 8.48 1.04 -16.80
CA ASP A 304 7.75 2.27 -16.49
C ASP A 304 8.66 3.29 -15.80
N SER A 305 8.07 4.35 -15.25
CA SER A 305 8.79 5.45 -14.58
C SER A 305 9.42 5.05 -13.23
N LEU A 306 8.98 3.96 -12.61
CA LEU A 306 9.55 3.42 -11.38
C LEU A 306 10.68 2.42 -11.65
N GLY A 307 10.73 1.84 -12.85
CA GLY A 307 11.85 1.00 -13.27
C GLY A 307 11.49 -0.09 -14.27
N THR A 308 12.10 -1.25 -14.11
CA THR A 308 11.86 -2.42 -14.97
C THR A 308 11.55 -3.62 -14.10
N PHE A 309 10.42 -4.26 -14.39
CA PHE A 309 9.86 -5.37 -13.63
C PHE A 309 9.76 -6.60 -14.53
N VAL A 310 10.24 -7.74 -14.03
CA VAL A 310 10.04 -9.02 -14.71
C VAL A 310 8.67 -9.55 -14.28
N LEU A 311 7.75 -9.68 -15.24
CA LEU A 311 6.41 -10.19 -14.99
C LEU A 311 6.38 -11.71 -14.93
N VAL A 312 7.10 -12.36 -15.85
CA VAL A 312 7.24 -13.81 -15.93
C VAL A 312 8.50 -14.19 -16.72
N GLU A 313 9.12 -15.32 -16.36
CA GLU A 313 10.22 -15.93 -17.12
C GLU A 313 9.88 -17.37 -17.48
N ALA A 314 10.33 -17.81 -18.65
CA ALA A 314 10.30 -19.21 -19.09
C ALA A 314 11.67 -19.63 -19.63
N ARG A 315 11.95 -20.93 -19.57
CA ARG A 315 13.18 -21.54 -20.12
C ARG A 315 12.87 -22.32 -21.39
#